data_AF-A0A2D5ZZF8-F1
#
_entry.id   AF-A0A2D5ZZF8-F1
#
_cell.length_a   1.000
_cell.length_b   1.000
_cell.length_c   1.000
_cell.angle_alpha   90.00
_cell.angle_beta   90.00
_cell.angle_gamma   90.00
#
_symmetry.space_group_name_H-M   'P 1'
#
loop_
_entity.id
_entity.type
_entity.pdbx_description
1 polymer ?
#
loop_
_entity_poly.entity_id
_entity_poly.type
_entity_poly.pdbx_seq_one_letter_code
_entity_poly.pdbx_strand_id
1 'polypeptide(L)'
;MFVLDYLGFYPLKKVRLFIMSRILLSLVCAGLVGFSFGCASKDKNGAGDTGVAVGDVDSDASITTKTFDEGGSDSGNIDGLSSIFFDYDKAVLTSAARATLASNAKWIRDNNVSVRIEGHCDARGSNEYNLALGERRAQSVKRYLVNLGVPEAKLTILSWGEERPVDSGDSESAYAKNRRANFVPVTQ
;
A
#
# COMPACT_ATOMS: atom_id res chain seq x y z
N MET A 1 -20.14 44.20 3.33
CA MET A 1 -19.56 45.12 2.33
C MET A 1 -18.07 45.21 2.61
N PHE A 2 -17.26 44.69 1.67
CA PHE A 2 -15.80 44.69 1.54
C PHE A 2 -14.98 43.85 2.55
N VAL A 3 -14.46 42.66 2.17
CA VAL A 3 -13.27 42.35 1.30
C VAL A 3 -12.00 42.40 2.15
N LEU A 4 -11.48 41.23 2.59
CA LEU A 4 -10.33 40.52 2.00
C LEU A 4 -9.05 41.37 1.98
N ASP A 5 -8.10 41.04 2.86
CA ASP A 5 -6.65 41.01 2.55
C ASP A 5 -5.87 40.40 3.73
N TYR A 6 -5.60 39.09 3.65
CA TYR A 6 -4.55 38.42 4.42
C TYR A 6 -3.64 37.68 3.45
N LEU A 7 -2.87 38.46 2.69
CA LEU A 7 -1.69 37.98 1.98
C LEU A 7 -0.50 38.01 2.94
N GLY A 8 0.35 36.98 2.88
CA GLY A 8 1.76 37.15 3.25
C GLY A 8 2.41 36.05 4.09
N PHE A 9 2.75 34.93 3.43
CA PHE A 9 4.13 34.42 3.38
C PHE A 9 4.90 34.30 4.73
N TYR A 10 4.71 33.20 5.47
CA TYR A 10 5.60 32.83 6.59
C TYR A 10 6.68 31.81 6.14
N PRO A 11 7.98 32.16 6.13
CA PRO A 11 9.04 31.24 5.74
C PRO A 11 9.39 30.19 6.82
N LEU A 12 9.50 28.94 6.34
CA LEU A 12 9.72 27.63 6.98
C LEU A 12 10.96 27.44 7.91
N LYS A 13 11.65 28.49 8.37
CA LYS A 13 12.90 28.32 9.12
C LYS A 13 12.77 28.30 10.66
N LYS A 14 11.57 28.53 11.21
CA LYS A 14 11.38 28.70 12.68
C LYS A 14 10.49 27.66 13.38
N VAL A 15 9.99 26.63 12.70
CA VAL A 15 9.18 25.57 13.35
C VAL A 15 10.05 24.54 14.09
N ARG A 16 11.32 24.36 13.67
CA ARG A 16 12.27 23.46 14.35
C ARG A 16 12.60 23.87 15.79
N LEU A 17 12.34 25.12 16.19
CA LEU A 17 12.62 25.61 17.54
C LEU A 17 11.50 25.29 18.54
N PHE A 18 10.29 24.92 18.09
CA PHE A 18 9.14 24.71 18.97
C PHE A 18 8.96 23.25 19.44
N ILE A 19 9.62 22.27 18.82
CA ILE A 19 9.46 20.84 19.16
C ILE A 19 10.50 20.36 20.19
N MET A 20 11.68 21.02 20.29
CA MET A 20 12.71 20.65 21.28
C MET A 20 12.38 21.10 22.72
N SER A 21 11.35 21.93 22.93
CA SER A 21 10.95 22.45 24.25
C SER A 21 10.04 21.50 25.06
N ARG A 22 9.62 20.36 24.49
CA ARG A 22 8.68 19.43 25.16
C ARG A 22 9.33 18.14 25.70
N ILE A 23 10.65 18.07 25.77
CA ILE A 23 11.39 16.85 26.18
C ILE A 23 11.96 16.95 27.62
N LEU A 24 11.75 18.07 28.33
CA LEU A 24 12.34 18.26 29.67
C LEU A 24 11.31 18.41 30.80
N LEU A 25 10.27 17.57 30.87
CA LEU A 25 9.52 17.40 32.12
C LEU A 25 8.63 16.13 32.13
N SER A 26 9.22 14.96 32.37
CA SER A 26 8.46 13.80 32.88
C SER A 26 9.34 12.84 33.67
N LEU A 27 9.29 13.04 34.99
CA LEU A 27 9.15 12.02 36.03
C LEU A 27 10.16 10.87 36.10
N VAL A 28 11.08 11.06 37.04
CA VAL A 28 11.77 10.02 37.81
C VAL A 28 10.77 9.36 38.76
N CYS A 29 10.54 8.05 38.62
CA CYS A 29 10.09 7.17 39.69
C CYS A 29 10.88 5.86 39.62
N ALA A 30 11.55 5.54 40.72
CA ALA A 30 12.42 4.39 40.93
C ALA A 30 11.66 3.08 41.13
N GLY A 31 12.30 1.94 40.86
CA GLY A 31 11.84 0.61 41.31
C GLY A 31 12.59 -0.56 40.67
N LEU A 32 13.55 -1.12 41.43
CA LEU A 32 14.41 -2.28 41.14
C LEU A 32 13.71 -3.63 41.43
N VAL A 33 14.44 -4.73 41.10
CA VAL A 33 14.27 -6.17 41.40
C VAL A 33 13.43 -6.94 40.36
N GLY A 34 13.84 -8.02 39.68
CA GLY A 34 14.94 -9.00 39.82
C GLY A 34 14.34 -10.43 39.80
N PHE A 35 15.05 -11.42 39.19
CA PHE A 35 14.75 -12.86 38.94
C PHE A 35 14.19 -13.18 37.53
N SER A 36 14.77 -13.95 36.58
CA SER A 36 15.82 -14.99 36.44
C SER A 36 15.27 -16.40 36.12
N PHE A 37 15.89 -17.01 35.09
CA PHE A 37 15.89 -18.41 34.60
C PHE A 37 14.66 -19.07 33.96
N GLY A 38 14.87 -19.62 32.75
CA GLY A 38 14.04 -20.69 32.17
C GLY A 38 14.27 -20.97 30.68
N CYS A 39 15.35 -21.68 30.32
CA CYS A 39 15.57 -22.31 29.01
C CYS A 39 15.31 -23.82 29.09
N ALA A 40 14.69 -24.40 28.06
CA ALA A 40 14.79 -25.79 27.54
C ALA A 40 13.42 -26.27 27.00
N SER A 41 13.25 -27.14 26.00
CA SER A 41 14.03 -27.75 24.92
C SER A 41 13.04 -28.65 24.15
N LYS A 42 13.37 -29.04 22.90
CA LYS A 42 13.09 -30.38 22.32
C LYS A 42 11.65 -30.64 21.80
N ASP A 43 11.36 -31.32 20.68
CA ASP A 43 12.12 -32.04 19.66
C ASP A 43 11.31 -32.09 18.34
N LYS A 44 12.02 -32.47 17.27
CA LYS A 44 11.53 -32.75 15.91
C LYS A 44 10.71 -34.06 15.86
N ASN A 45 9.78 -34.16 14.92
CA ASN A 45 9.41 -35.34 14.11
C ASN A 45 8.45 -34.83 13.01
N GLY A 46 8.58 -35.13 11.72
CA GLY A 46 9.15 -36.32 11.09
C GLY A 46 8.01 -37.19 10.55
N ALA A 47 7.60 -36.91 9.31
CA ALA A 47 7.00 -37.77 8.28
C ALA A 47 6.05 -38.94 8.64
N GLY A 48 4.88 -38.93 7.98
CA GLY A 48 3.99 -40.07 7.71
C GLY A 48 2.84 -39.58 6.82
N ASP A 49 3.00 -39.60 5.49
CA ASP A 49 2.42 -40.61 4.59
C ASP A 49 0.95 -40.93 4.86
N THR A 50 0.07 -40.53 3.93
CA THR A 50 -0.95 -41.39 3.32
C THR A 50 -1.72 -40.59 2.27
N GLY A 51 -1.65 -41.03 1.02
CA GLY A 51 -2.54 -40.56 -0.04
C GLY A 51 -4.00 -40.81 0.35
N VAL A 52 -4.83 -39.80 0.19
CA VAL A 52 -6.28 -39.92 0.25
C VAL A 52 -6.85 -39.33 -1.02
N ALA A 53 -7.69 -40.14 -1.64
CA ALA A 53 -8.35 -39.94 -2.91
C ALA A 53 -8.96 -38.54 -3.05
N VAL A 54 -8.79 -37.98 -4.26
CA VAL A 54 -9.60 -36.88 -4.77
C VAL A 54 -11.04 -37.39 -4.82
N GLY A 55 -11.81 -37.09 -3.78
CA GLY A 55 -13.25 -37.19 -3.78
C GLY A 55 -13.81 -35.92 -4.41
N ASP A 56 -14.44 -36.08 -5.56
CA ASP A 56 -15.29 -35.06 -6.17
C ASP A 56 -16.34 -34.61 -5.16
N VAL A 57 -16.22 -33.37 -4.67
CA VAL A 57 -17.26 -32.70 -3.88
C VAL A 57 -17.98 -31.73 -4.80
N ASP A 58 -19.09 -32.23 -5.31
CA ASP A 58 -20.21 -31.46 -5.86
C ASP A 58 -20.47 -30.22 -4.99
N SER A 59 -20.39 -29.04 -5.62
CA SER A 59 -20.57 -27.75 -4.96
C SER A 59 -21.66 -26.96 -5.68
N ASP A 60 -22.87 -27.52 -5.67
CA ASP A 60 -24.11 -26.75 -5.80
C ASP A 60 -24.41 -26.06 -4.46
N ALA A 61 -23.81 -24.89 -4.25
CA ALA A 61 -24.30 -23.87 -3.33
C ALA A 61 -23.56 -22.55 -3.63
N SER A 62 -24.16 -21.74 -4.50
CA SER A 62 -23.75 -20.37 -4.82
C SER A 62 -23.75 -19.47 -3.58
N ILE A 63 -22.66 -19.50 -2.82
CA ILE A 63 -22.18 -18.35 -2.07
C ILE A 63 -21.33 -17.54 -3.05
N THR A 64 -21.87 -16.44 -3.55
CA THR A 64 -21.15 -15.53 -4.46
C THR A 64 -20.12 -14.71 -3.68
N THR A 65 -19.13 -15.37 -3.07
CA THR A 65 -17.90 -14.69 -2.68
C THR A 65 -17.23 -14.24 -3.97
N LYS A 66 -17.24 -12.94 -4.26
CA LYS A 66 -16.41 -12.36 -5.33
C LYS A 66 -14.95 -12.61 -4.96
N THR A 67 -14.37 -13.72 -5.40
CA THR A 67 -12.94 -14.02 -5.26
C THR A 67 -12.19 -13.16 -6.26
N PHE A 68 -11.42 -12.18 -5.78
CA PHE A 68 -10.59 -11.33 -6.63
C PHE A 68 -9.20 -11.96 -6.80
N ASP A 69 -8.61 -11.77 -7.97
CA ASP A 69 -7.25 -12.22 -8.30
C ASP A 69 -6.23 -11.59 -7.34
N GLU A 70 -5.31 -12.41 -6.80
CA GLU A 70 -4.28 -11.94 -5.86
C GLU A 70 -3.33 -10.91 -6.48
N GLY A 71 -3.13 -10.97 -7.80
CA GLY A 71 -2.37 -10.00 -8.58
C GLY A 71 -3.08 -8.65 -8.72
N GLY A 72 -4.34 -8.53 -8.30
CA GLY A 72 -5.08 -7.27 -8.36
C GLY A 72 -5.23 -6.76 -9.79
N SER A 73 -5.11 -5.46 -9.99
CA SER A 73 -5.19 -4.83 -11.31
C SER A 73 -4.03 -5.16 -12.24
N ASP A 74 -2.90 -5.66 -11.73
CA ASP A 74 -1.78 -6.11 -12.57
C ASP A 74 -2.11 -7.39 -13.35
N SER A 75 -3.05 -8.20 -12.86
CA SER A 75 -3.48 -9.43 -13.53
C SER A 75 -4.21 -9.16 -14.85
N GLY A 76 -4.80 -7.97 -15.00
CA GLY A 76 -5.69 -7.66 -16.12
C GLY A 76 -7.05 -8.39 -16.07
N ASN A 77 -7.29 -9.23 -15.06
CA ASN A 77 -8.49 -10.06 -14.95
C ASN A 77 -9.66 -9.36 -14.22
N ILE A 78 -9.44 -8.15 -13.72
CA ILE A 78 -10.45 -7.37 -13.00
C ILE A 78 -10.99 -6.27 -13.91
N ASP A 79 -12.10 -6.57 -14.59
CA ASP A 79 -12.75 -5.64 -15.51
C ASP A 79 -13.08 -4.31 -14.86
N GLY A 80 -12.55 -3.21 -15.41
CA GLY A 80 -12.79 -1.84 -14.96
C GLY A 80 -11.86 -1.34 -13.85
N LEU A 81 -10.87 -2.14 -13.44
CA LEU A 81 -9.82 -1.73 -12.51
C LEU A 81 -8.44 -1.83 -13.19
N SER A 82 -7.66 -0.76 -13.18
CA SER A 82 -6.37 -0.73 -13.88
C SER A 82 -5.24 -0.13 -13.04
N SER A 83 -4.03 -0.66 -13.19
CA SER A 83 -2.84 -0.13 -12.52
C SER A 83 -2.46 1.27 -13.02
N ILE A 84 -1.81 2.05 -12.16
CA ILE A 84 -1.38 3.42 -12.47
C ILE A 84 0.13 3.48 -12.58
N PHE A 85 0.66 4.18 -13.59
CA PHE A 85 2.10 4.30 -13.83
C PHE A 85 2.66 5.68 -13.45
N PHE A 86 3.95 5.70 -13.14
CA PHE A 86 4.69 6.89 -12.73
C PHE A 86 5.96 7.11 -13.56
N ASP A 87 6.34 8.37 -13.70
CA ASP A 87 7.65 8.74 -14.24
C ASP A 87 8.78 8.28 -13.30
N TYR A 88 9.99 8.22 -13.85
CA TYR A 88 11.20 7.98 -13.09
C TYR A 88 11.34 8.95 -11.92
N ASP A 89 11.64 8.40 -10.75
CA ASP A 89 11.85 9.13 -9.49
C ASP A 89 10.70 10.04 -9.04
N LYS A 90 9.47 9.78 -9.52
CA LYS A 90 8.29 10.59 -9.17
C LYS A 90 7.19 9.77 -8.50
N ALA A 91 6.47 10.46 -7.63
CA ALA A 91 5.18 10.04 -7.06
C ALA A 91 4.02 10.98 -7.46
N VAL A 92 4.27 11.87 -8.43
CA VAL A 92 3.27 12.80 -8.96
C VAL A 92 2.40 12.08 -9.98
N LEU A 93 1.10 12.27 -9.91
CA LEU A 93 0.14 11.69 -10.85
C LEU A 93 0.11 12.50 -12.16
N THR A 94 0.36 11.81 -13.27
CA THR A 94 0.21 12.40 -14.62
C THR A 94 -1.27 12.64 -14.95
N SER A 95 -1.56 13.38 -16.03
CA SER A 95 -2.94 13.54 -16.53
C SER A 95 -3.57 12.20 -16.90
N ALA A 96 -2.82 11.31 -17.57
CA ALA A 96 -3.27 9.97 -17.90
C ALA A 96 -3.58 9.14 -16.66
N ALA A 97 -2.68 9.15 -15.66
CA ALA A 97 -2.91 8.48 -14.37
C ALA A 97 -4.20 8.97 -13.68
N ARG A 98 -4.44 10.28 -13.68
CA ARG A 98 -5.64 10.88 -13.11
C ARG A 98 -6.93 10.46 -13.83
N ALA A 99 -6.89 10.29 -15.15
CA ALA A 99 -8.02 9.81 -15.93
C ALA A 99 -8.36 8.34 -15.57
N THR A 100 -7.36 7.47 -15.52
CA THR A 100 -7.56 6.07 -15.08
C THR A 100 -8.05 5.98 -13.64
N LEU A 101 -7.52 6.81 -12.73
CA LEU A 101 -7.99 6.88 -11.34
C LEU A 101 -9.45 7.31 -11.22
N ALA A 102 -9.97 8.14 -12.12
CA ALA A 102 -11.39 8.48 -12.14
C ALA A 102 -12.26 7.26 -12.45
N SER A 103 -11.85 6.44 -13.41
CA SER A 103 -12.51 5.16 -13.73
C SER A 103 -12.43 4.18 -12.56
N ASN A 104 -11.25 4.00 -11.97
CA ASN A 104 -11.07 3.13 -10.80
C ASN A 104 -11.92 3.60 -9.62
N ALA A 105 -11.99 4.92 -9.34
CA ALA A 105 -12.80 5.47 -8.26
C ALA A 105 -14.30 5.20 -8.45
N LYS A 106 -14.80 5.24 -9.70
CA LYS A 106 -16.16 4.82 -10.01
C LYS A 106 -16.34 3.34 -9.73
N TRP A 107 -15.45 2.49 -10.24
CA TRP A 107 -15.52 1.04 -10.06
C TRP A 107 -15.54 0.62 -8.59
N ILE A 108 -14.67 1.22 -7.76
CA ILE A 108 -14.58 0.92 -6.32
C ILE A 108 -15.89 1.27 -5.61
N ARG A 109 -16.49 2.41 -5.94
CA ARG A 109 -17.77 2.83 -5.33
C ARG A 109 -18.92 1.93 -5.77
N ASP A 110 -19.02 1.65 -7.06
CA ASP A 110 -20.10 0.83 -7.63
C ASP A 110 -20.06 -0.62 -7.12
N ASN A 111 -18.87 -1.17 -6.90
CA ASN A 111 -18.70 -2.52 -6.37
C ASN A 111 -18.73 -2.59 -4.84
N ASN A 112 -18.73 -1.44 -4.15
CA ASN A 112 -18.72 -1.35 -2.69
C ASN A 112 -17.54 -2.08 -2.02
N VAL A 113 -16.41 -2.31 -2.71
CA VAL A 113 -15.27 -3.08 -2.19
C VAL A 113 -14.25 -2.21 -1.46
N SER A 114 -13.51 -2.83 -0.53
CA SER A 114 -12.27 -2.26 0.02
C SER A 114 -11.10 -2.61 -0.90
N VAL A 115 -10.11 -1.72 -1.00
CA VAL A 115 -8.95 -1.89 -1.87
C VAL A 115 -7.67 -1.58 -1.12
N ARG A 116 -6.67 -2.45 -1.29
CA ARG A 116 -5.28 -2.19 -0.93
C ARG A 116 -4.55 -1.65 -2.15
N ILE A 117 -3.93 -0.50 -2.01
CA ILE A 117 -3.11 0.14 -3.04
C ILE A 117 -1.66 -0.20 -2.77
N GLU A 118 -1.04 -0.95 -3.68
CA GLU A 118 0.32 -1.43 -3.54
C GLU A 118 1.26 -0.59 -4.41
N GLY A 119 2.22 0.10 -3.79
CA GLY A 119 3.18 0.97 -4.47
C GLY A 119 4.47 0.23 -4.81
N HIS A 120 4.85 0.27 -6.09
CA HIS A 120 6.03 -0.39 -6.65
C HIS A 120 7.01 0.60 -7.29
N CYS A 121 8.26 0.19 -7.36
CA CYS A 121 9.39 0.90 -7.96
C CYS A 121 10.14 0.00 -8.94
N ASP A 122 10.96 0.64 -9.79
CA ASP A 122 11.96 -0.10 -10.56
C ASP A 122 13.18 -0.42 -9.69
N ALA A 123 14.05 -1.32 -10.15
CA ALA A 123 15.16 -1.87 -9.38
C ALA A 123 16.35 -0.90 -9.19
N ARG A 124 16.20 0.37 -9.57
CA ARG A 124 17.27 1.36 -9.45
C ARG A 124 17.18 2.05 -8.09
N GLY A 125 18.30 2.10 -7.37
CA GLY A 125 18.40 2.71 -6.06
C GLY A 125 18.57 1.69 -4.94
N SER A 126 18.52 2.13 -3.69
CA SER A 126 18.53 1.25 -2.53
C SER A 126 17.11 0.77 -2.20
N ASN A 127 16.97 -0.44 -1.66
CA ASN A 127 15.70 -0.99 -1.20
C ASN A 127 14.90 -0.04 -0.30
N GLU A 128 15.56 0.58 0.68
CA GLU A 128 14.92 1.49 1.64
C GLU A 128 14.38 2.75 0.95
N TYR A 129 15.12 3.25 -0.04
CA TYR A 129 14.67 4.36 -0.88
C TYR A 129 13.43 3.97 -1.69
N ASN A 130 13.45 2.78 -2.30
CA ASN A 130 12.37 2.30 -3.13
C ASN A 130 11.11 1.97 -2.32
N LEU A 131 11.24 1.45 -1.10
CA LEU A 131 10.13 1.31 -0.15
C LEU A 131 9.52 2.68 0.19
N ALA A 132 10.35 3.68 0.48
CA ALA A 132 9.84 5.02 0.77
C ALA A 132 9.18 5.68 -0.47
N LEU A 133 9.70 5.46 -1.67
CA LEU A 133 9.14 5.99 -2.92
C LEU A 133 7.83 5.30 -3.28
N GLY A 134 7.73 3.98 -3.14
CA GLY A 134 6.51 3.22 -3.37
C GLY A 134 5.40 3.63 -2.40
N GLU A 135 5.74 3.86 -1.13
CA GLU A 135 4.80 4.39 -0.13
C GLU A 135 4.27 5.77 -0.55
N ARG A 136 5.14 6.70 -0.98
CA ARG A 136 4.71 8.01 -1.50
C ARG A 136 3.78 7.88 -2.71
N ARG A 137 4.03 6.92 -3.62
CA ARG A 137 3.16 6.65 -4.78
C ARG A 137 1.78 6.18 -4.34
N ALA A 138 1.72 5.20 -3.44
CA ALA A 138 0.46 4.69 -2.90
C ALA A 138 -0.32 5.78 -2.15
N GLN A 139 0.36 6.63 -1.38
CA GLN A 139 -0.26 7.79 -0.72
C GLN A 139 -0.82 8.81 -1.71
N SER A 140 -0.09 9.16 -2.77
CA SER A 140 -0.58 10.06 -3.82
C SER A 140 -1.87 9.54 -4.46
N VAL A 141 -1.90 8.25 -4.78
CA VAL A 141 -3.09 7.56 -5.32
C VAL A 141 -4.24 7.60 -4.33
N LYS A 142 -4.02 7.19 -3.07
CA LYS A 142 -5.04 7.18 -2.01
C LYS A 142 -5.66 8.57 -1.84
N ARG A 143 -4.85 9.61 -1.71
CA ARG A 143 -5.31 11.00 -1.58
C ARG A 143 -6.18 11.43 -2.75
N TYR A 144 -5.78 11.06 -3.97
CA TYR A 144 -6.54 11.40 -5.16
C TYR A 144 -7.89 10.66 -5.23
N LEU A 145 -7.94 9.38 -4.86
CA LEU A 145 -9.19 8.62 -4.79
C LEU A 145 -10.14 9.17 -3.73
N VAL A 146 -9.62 9.59 -2.57
CA VAL A 146 -10.43 10.25 -1.53
C VAL A 146 -11.02 11.56 -2.06
N ASN A 147 -10.23 12.36 -2.80
CA ASN A 147 -10.74 13.58 -3.44
C ASN A 147 -11.82 13.30 -4.49
N LEU A 148 -11.82 12.10 -5.10
CA LEU A 148 -12.86 11.63 -6.02
C LEU A 148 -14.08 11.00 -5.31
N GLY A 149 -14.11 11.03 -3.98
CA GLY A 149 -15.25 10.58 -3.16
C GLY A 149 -15.21 9.10 -2.77
N VAL A 150 -14.08 8.40 -2.92
CA VAL A 150 -13.92 7.07 -2.34
C VAL A 150 -13.69 7.21 -0.82
N PRO A 151 -14.48 6.54 0.04
CA PRO A 151 -14.29 6.64 1.49
C PRO A 151 -12.90 6.17 1.92
N GLU A 152 -12.22 6.96 2.76
CA GLU A 152 -10.85 6.64 3.19
C GLU A 152 -10.76 5.27 3.90
N ALA A 153 -11.79 4.90 4.66
CA ALA A 153 -11.87 3.62 5.36
C ALA A 153 -11.84 2.39 4.42
N LYS A 154 -12.14 2.57 3.13
CA LYS A 154 -12.05 1.52 2.12
C LYS A 154 -10.68 1.40 1.48
N LEU A 155 -9.74 2.29 1.82
CA LEU A 155 -8.46 2.42 1.16
C LEU A 155 -7.31 2.19 2.15
N THR A 156 -6.60 1.09 1.94
CA THR A 156 -5.33 0.81 2.61
C THR A 156 -4.18 0.95 1.61
N ILE A 157 -2.96 1.15 2.12
CA ILE A 157 -1.75 1.26 1.30
C ILE A 157 -0.70 0.28 1.81
N LEU A 158 0.12 -0.20 0.90
CA LEU A 158 1.31 -1.00 1.16
C LEU A 158 2.39 -0.60 0.15
N SER A 159 3.66 -0.64 0.54
CA SER A 159 4.74 -0.51 -0.42
C SER A 159 5.56 -1.78 -0.49
N TRP A 160 5.78 -2.26 -1.72
CA TRP A 160 6.72 -3.33 -2.03
C TRP A 160 8.08 -2.80 -2.49
N GLY A 161 8.21 -1.50 -2.72
CA GLY A 161 9.40 -0.94 -3.37
C GLY A 161 9.70 -1.70 -4.66
N GLU A 162 10.91 -2.25 -4.78
CA GLU A 162 11.34 -3.05 -5.94
C GLU A 162 11.14 -4.56 -5.79
N GLU A 163 10.60 -5.05 -4.66
CA GLU A 163 10.59 -6.48 -4.31
C GLU A 163 9.63 -7.33 -5.17
N ARG A 164 8.67 -6.70 -5.85
CA ARG A 164 7.68 -7.38 -6.70
C ARG A 164 7.63 -6.76 -8.11
N PRO A 165 8.66 -7.00 -8.95
CA PRO A 165 8.65 -6.53 -10.32
C PRO A 165 7.65 -7.33 -11.18
N VAL A 166 6.99 -6.66 -12.11
CA VAL A 166 6.18 -7.33 -13.16
C VAL A 166 7.07 -7.74 -14.33
N ASP A 167 8.10 -6.95 -14.60
CA ASP A 167 9.08 -7.22 -15.63
C ASP A 167 10.48 -7.18 -15.01
N SER A 168 11.14 -8.33 -14.91
CA SER A 168 12.49 -8.43 -14.31
C SER A 168 13.61 -7.97 -15.26
N GLY A 169 13.27 -7.45 -16.43
CA GLY A 169 14.25 -6.92 -17.39
C GLY A 169 14.97 -5.66 -16.91
N ASP A 170 16.17 -5.46 -17.42
CA ASP A 170 17.04 -4.32 -17.09
C ASP A 170 17.04 -3.28 -18.22
N SER A 171 15.85 -2.75 -18.53
CA SER A 171 15.67 -1.78 -19.61
C SER A 171 14.60 -0.75 -19.25
N GLU A 172 14.62 0.42 -19.88
CA GLU A 172 13.66 1.48 -19.55
C GLU A 172 12.20 1.05 -19.79
N SER A 173 11.94 0.14 -20.74
CA SER A 173 10.60 -0.43 -20.93
C SER A 173 10.15 -1.30 -19.76
N ALA A 174 11.04 -2.12 -19.19
CA ALA A 174 10.77 -2.91 -18.00
C ALA A 174 10.60 -2.02 -16.77
N TYR A 175 11.48 -1.04 -16.58
CA TYR A 175 11.39 -0.09 -15.49
C TYR A 175 10.07 0.70 -15.51
N ALA A 176 9.63 1.14 -16.69
CA ALA A 176 8.36 1.85 -16.84
C ALA A 176 7.16 1.02 -16.38
N LYS A 177 7.16 -0.29 -16.64
CA LYS A 177 6.12 -1.20 -16.14
C LYS A 177 6.18 -1.37 -14.62
N ASN A 178 7.38 -1.37 -14.03
CA ASN A 178 7.57 -1.58 -12.60
C ASN A 178 7.24 -0.34 -11.75
N ARG A 179 7.38 0.86 -12.29
CA ARG A 179 6.98 2.12 -11.63
C ARG A 179 5.47 2.29 -11.62
N ARG A 180 4.78 1.60 -10.73
CA ARG A 180 3.31 1.56 -10.72
C ARG A 180 2.68 1.53 -9.33
N ALA A 181 1.37 1.73 -9.30
CA ALA A 181 0.50 1.38 -8.19
C ALA A 181 -0.52 0.32 -8.65
N ASN A 182 -0.53 -0.81 -7.96
CA ASN A 182 -1.46 -1.93 -8.16
C ASN A 182 -2.64 -1.81 -7.20
N PHE A 183 -3.82 -2.27 -7.61
CA PHE A 183 -5.04 -2.25 -6.81
C PHE A 183 -5.51 -3.67 -6.54
N VAL A 184 -5.47 -4.08 -5.28
CA VAL A 184 -5.92 -5.40 -4.85
C VAL A 184 -7.21 -5.23 -4.06
N PRO A 185 -8.38 -5.61 -4.62
CA PRO A 185 -9.62 -5.63 -3.86
C PRO A 185 -9.51 -6.67 -2.73
N VAL A 186 -9.95 -6.30 -1.54
CA VAL A 186 -9.97 -7.20 -0.38
C VAL A 186 -11.42 -7.58 -0.10
N THR A 187 -11.70 -8.89 -0.08
CA THR A 187 -12.97 -9.43 0.37
C THR A 187 -13.08 -9.26 1.88
N GLN A 188 -14.23 -8.77 2.35
CA GLN A 188 -14.58 -8.78 3.78
C GLN A 188 -15.25 -10.09 4.14
#